data_AF-A0A7J7RC01-F1
#
_entry.id   AF-A0A7J7RC01-F1
#
_cell.length_a   1.000
_cell.length_b   1.000
_cell.length_c   1.000
_cell.angle_alpha   90.00
_cell.angle_beta   90.00
_cell.angle_gamma   90.00
#
_symmetry.space_group_name_H-M   'P 1'
#
loop_
_entity.id
_entity.type
_entity.pdbx_description
1 polymer ?
#
loop_
_entity_poly.entity_id
_entity_poly.type
_entity_poly.pdbx_seq_one_letter_code
_entity_poly.pdbx_strand_id
1 'polypeptide(L)'
;MRAAGCQAVWSEVQKAVNTARGLYQRWCELLQEGAAVGREELDWTTNELRNGLRSIEWDLEDLEETIGIVEANPGKFKLAAGDLQERKVFVERMREAVQEMKDHMVSPAAVAFMERNNREMLMGKPTAQKPSSDLLDASVVSVTSRYIEEQQATQQLIMDQQDQQLEMVSGSIRVLKHMSSRVGEELDEQACWTPLLMRWTTPNPGWMGFSERWPKCPI
;
A
#
# COMPACT_ATOMS: atom_id res chain seq x y z
N MET A 1 6.86 -11.92 -31.38
CA MET A 1 7.20 -11.30 -30.07
C MET A 1 6.02 -11.14 -29.09
N ARG A 2 4.74 -11.31 -29.46
CA ARG A 2 3.62 -10.95 -28.54
C ARG A 2 3.16 -12.03 -27.54
N ALA A 3 3.53 -13.31 -27.71
CA ALA A 3 3.09 -14.39 -26.81
C ALA A 3 4.02 -14.62 -25.60
N ALA A 4 5.33 -14.35 -25.75
CA ALA A 4 6.32 -14.61 -24.71
C ALA A 4 6.24 -13.64 -23.53
N GLY A 5 5.85 -12.37 -23.78
CA GLY A 5 5.67 -11.37 -22.74
C GLY A 5 4.53 -11.69 -21.78
N CYS A 6 3.40 -12.21 -22.29
CA CYS A 6 2.31 -12.66 -21.42
C CYS A 6 2.76 -13.85 -20.56
N GLN A 7 3.34 -14.91 -21.13
CA GLN A 7 3.71 -16.08 -20.32
C GLN A 7 4.70 -15.79 -19.18
N ALA A 8 5.57 -14.78 -19.34
CA ALA A 8 6.48 -14.35 -18.27
C ALA A 8 5.71 -13.84 -17.05
N VAL A 9 4.77 -12.90 -17.24
CA VAL A 9 3.96 -12.31 -16.16
C VAL A 9 3.16 -13.39 -15.42
N TRP A 10 2.69 -14.40 -16.13
CA TRP A 10 1.88 -15.48 -15.56
C TRP A 10 2.70 -16.37 -14.64
N SER A 11 3.94 -16.66 -15.06
CA SER A 11 4.93 -17.35 -14.24
C SER A 11 5.31 -16.53 -13.00
N GLU A 12 5.42 -15.21 -13.14
CA GLU A 12 5.72 -14.30 -12.03
C GLU A 12 4.61 -14.28 -10.98
N VAL A 13 3.34 -14.13 -11.40
CA VAL A 13 2.19 -14.20 -10.49
C VAL A 13 2.12 -15.56 -9.80
N GLN A 14 2.29 -16.66 -10.54
CA GLN A 14 2.29 -18.00 -9.95
C GLN A 14 3.39 -18.17 -8.91
N LYS A 15 4.58 -17.61 -9.16
CA LYS A 15 5.70 -17.63 -8.23
C LYS A 15 5.40 -16.78 -7.00
N ALA A 16 4.86 -15.58 -7.17
CA ALA A 16 4.48 -14.69 -6.08
C ALA A 16 3.43 -15.35 -5.16
N VAL A 17 2.40 -15.99 -5.73
CA VAL A 17 1.40 -16.76 -4.98
C VAL A 17 2.04 -17.91 -4.19
N ASN A 18 3.00 -18.64 -4.79
CA ASN A 18 3.69 -19.72 -4.07
C ASN A 18 4.56 -19.19 -2.92
N THR A 19 5.22 -18.03 -3.09
CA THR A 19 5.93 -17.35 -2.01
C THR A 19 4.98 -16.92 -0.90
N ALA A 20 3.83 -16.31 -1.25
CA ALA A 20 2.81 -15.92 -0.29
C ALA A 20 2.25 -17.12 0.49
N ARG A 21 2.05 -18.27 -0.18
CA ARG A 21 1.65 -19.52 0.48
C ARG A 21 2.68 -19.99 1.51
N GLY A 22 3.97 -19.87 1.22
CA GLY A 22 5.04 -20.19 2.18
C GLY A 22 4.99 -19.27 3.41
N LEU A 23 4.84 -17.96 3.20
CA LEU A 23 4.66 -17.00 4.29
C LEU A 23 3.39 -17.27 5.11
N TYR A 24 2.30 -17.63 4.44
CA TYR A 24 1.04 -18.00 5.08
C TYR A 24 1.14 -19.26 5.93
N GLN A 25 1.87 -20.28 5.48
CA GLN A 25 2.15 -21.47 6.30
C GLN A 25 2.93 -21.11 7.56
N ARG A 26 4.01 -20.31 7.41
CA ARG A 26 4.79 -19.83 8.56
C ARG A 26 3.93 -19.00 9.52
N TRP A 27 3.07 -18.14 8.98
CA TRP A 27 2.12 -17.35 9.77
C TRP A 27 1.16 -18.24 10.57
N CYS A 28 0.63 -19.31 9.97
CA CYS A 28 -0.23 -20.27 10.67
C CYS A 28 0.50 -21.01 11.80
N GLU A 29 1.77 -21.37 11.59
CA GLU A 29 2.61 -21.98 12.64
C GLU A 29 2.83 -21.01 13.81
N LEU A 30 3.14 -19.74 13.51
CA LEU A 30 3.34 -18.70 14.51
C LEU A 30 2.07 -18.37 15.31
N LEU A 31 0.88 -18.59 14.75
CA LEU A 31 -0.38 -18.53 15.50
C LEU A 31 -0.57 -19.69 16.48
N GLN A 32 0.15 -20.81 16.32
CA GLN A 32 0.10 -21.95 17.22
C GLN A 32 1.23 -21.91 18.26
N GLU A 33 2.38 -21.36 17.89
CA GLU A 33 3.51 -21.12 18.78
C GLU A 33 3.18 -19.98 19.77
N GLY A 34 3.12 -20.27 21.07
CA GLY A 34 2.64 -19.34 22.08
C GLY A 34 3.34 -17.96 22.12
N ALA A 35 2.59 -16.96 22.62
CA ALA A 35 2.77 -15.50 22.59
C ALA A 35 4.15 -14.88 22.94
N ALA A 36 5.13 -15.66 23.43
CA ALA A 36 6.35 -15.12 24.01
C ALA A 36 7.60 -15.20 23.12
N VAL A 37 7.70 -16.16 22.19
CA VAL A 37 8.98 -16.44 21.48
C VAL A 37 8.96 -16.04 19.99
N GLY A 38 7.79 -15.81 19.39
CA GLY A 38 7.66 -15.55 17.93
C GLY A 38 6.90 -14.28 17.55
N ARG A 39 6.73 -13.29 18.44
CA ARG A 39 5.87 -12.12 18.16
C ARG A 39 6.40 -11.19 17.07
N GLU A 40 7.65 -10.74 17.18
CA GLU A 40 8.25 -9.85 16.18
C GLU A 40 8.23 -10.51 14.80
N GLU A 41 8.49 -11.82 14.78
CA GLU A 41 8.37 -12.64 13.58
C GLU A 41 6.93 -12.75 13.08
N LEU A 42 5.94 -12.90 13.97
CA LEU A 42 4.52 -12.93 13.62
C LEU A 42 4.06 -11.59 13.02
N ASP A 43 4.44 -10.47 13.63
CA ASP A 43 4.08 -9.12 13.14
C ASP A 43 4.73 -8.87 11.78
N TRP A 44 6.02 -9.19 11.64
CA TRP A 44 6.74 -9.09 10.37
C TRP A 44 6.09 -9.96 9.30
N THR A 45 5.84 -11.24 9.59
CA THR A 45 5.24 -12.20 8.64
C THR A 45 3.81 -11.78 8.27
N THR A 46 3.03 -11.26 9.21
CA THR A 46 1.68 -10.74 8.95
C THR A 46 1.71 -9.55 7.98
N ASN A 47 2.63 -8.61 8.21
CA ASN A 47 2.78 -7.44 7.36
C ASN A 47 3.28 -7.81 5.96
N GLU A 48 4.31 -8.67 5.89
CA GLU A 48 4.88 -9.12 4.63
C GLU A 48 3.84 -9.88 3.79
N LEU A 49 3.07 -10.77 4.42
CA LEU A 49 1.99 -11.49 3.75
C LEU A 49 0.90 -10.53 3.25
N ARG A 50 0.46 -9.55 4.05
CA ARG A 50 -0.52 -8.54 3.60
C ARG A 50 -0.03 -7.74 2.39
N ASN A 51 1.24 -7.34 2.39
CA ASN A 51 1.82 -6.57 1.29
C ASN A 51 1.98 -7.44 0.04
N GLY A 52 2.45 -8.68 0.19
CA GLY A 52 2.55 -9.65 -0.89
C GLY A 52 1.19 -9.93 -1.54
N LEU A 53 0.16 -10.22 -0.73
CA LEU A 53 -1.20 -10.46 -1.24
C LEU A 53 -1.74 -9.24 -2.00
N ARG A 54 -1.55 -8.02 -1.48
CA ARG A 54 -1.97 -6.79 -2.17
C ARG A 54 -1.28 -6.61 -3.53
N SER A 55 0.03 -6.86 -3.59
CA SER A 55 0.78 -6.78 -4.85
C SER A 55 0.23 -7.77 -5.88
N ILE A 56 -0.07 -9.00 -5.45
CA ILE A 56 -0.63 -10.03 -6.33
C ILE A 56 -2.05 -9.63 -6.79
N GLU A 57 -2.86 -9.00 -5.94
CA GLU A 57 -4.19 -8.52 -6.33
C GLU A 57 -4.12 -7.50 -7.47
N TRP A 58 -3.18 -6.55 -7.40
CA TRP A 58 -2.92 -5.61 -8.49
C TRP A 58 -2.48 -6.31 -9.77
N ASP A 59 -1.55 -7.26 -9.68
CA ASP A 59 -1.11 -8.02 -10.86
C ASP A 59 -2.26 -8.82 -11.49
N LEU A 60 -3.18 -9.36 -10.67
CA LEU A 60 -4.36 -10.08 -11.14
C LEU A 60 -5.39 -9.16 -11.79
N GLU A 61 -5.59 -7.94 -11.27
CA GLU A 61 -6.44 -6.92 -11.89
C GLU A 61 -5.93 -6.56 -13.30
N ASP A 62 -4.64 -6.30 -13.45
CA ASP A 62 -4.01 -5.99 -14.75
C ASP A 62 -4.14 -7.15 -15.75
N LEU A 63 -4.01 -8.39 -15.26
CA LEU A 63 -4.20 -9.58 -16.10
C LEU A 63 -5.65 -9.73 -16.56
N GLU A 64 -6.64 -9.45 -15.71
CA GLU A 64 -8.06 -9.46 -16.09
C GLU A 64 -8.40 -8.41 -17.13
N GLU A 65 -7.90 -7.19 -16.96
CA GLU A 65 -8.06 -6.13 -17.95
C GLU A 65 -7.45 -6.55 -19.29
N THR A 66 -6.25 -7.14 -19.27
CA THR A 66 -5.59 -7.66 -20.47
C THR A 66 -6.41 -8.75 -21.15
N ILE A 67 -6.98 -9.68 -20.38
CA ILE A 67 -7.87 -10.73 -20.89
C ILE A 67 -9.13 -10.10 -21.51
N GLY A 68 -9.74 -9.11 -20.85
CA GLY A 68 -10.90 -8.39 -21.35
C GLY A 68 -10.63 -7.66 -22.68
N ILE A 69 -9.47 -7.03 -22.82
CA ILE A 69 -9.04 -6.38 -24.07
C ILE A 69 -8.87 -7.41 -25.21
N VAL A 70 -8.29 -8.58 -24.91
CA VAL A 70 -8.10 -9.65 -25.91
C VAL A 70 -9.44 -10.24 -26.33
N GLU A 71 -10.36 -10.44 -25.38
CA GLU A 71 -11.71 -10.96 -25.62
C GLU A 71 -12.56 -10.00 -26.46
N ALA A 72 -12.44 -8.68 -26.22
CA ALA A 72 -13.16 -7.66 -26.96
C ALA A 72 -12.68 -7.50 -28.41
N ASN A 73 -11.48 -8.00 -28.77
CA ASN A 73 -10.92 -7.85 -30.12
C ASN A 73 -10.26 -9.13 -30.66
N PRO A 74 -11.04 -10.20 -30.92
CA PRO A 74 -10.50 -11.49 -31.34
C PRO A 74 -9.78 -11.42 -32.71
N GLY A 75 -10.21 -10.53 -33.61
CA GLY A 75 -9.62 -10.36 -34.93
C GLY A 75 -8.17 -9.84 -34.91
N LYS A 76 -7.82 -9.01 -33.91
CA LYS A 76 -6.48 -8.43 -33.75
C LYS A 76 -5.50 -9.40 -33.08
N PHE A 77 -5.97 -10.15 -32.07
CA PHE A 77 -5.11 -11.00 -31.24
C PHE A 77 -5.04 -12.46 -31.70
N LYS A 78 -6.04 -12.93 -32.47
CA LYS A 78 -6.10 -14.30 -33.04
C LYS A 78 -5.75 -15.40 -32.03
N LEU A 79 -6.21 -15.24 -30.79
CA LEU A 79 -6.02 -16.23 -29.73
C LEU A 79 -7.05 -17.36 -29.88
N ALA A 80 -6.66 -18.61 -29.64
CA ALA A 80 -7.62 -19.69 -29.60
C ALA A 80 -8.57 -19.50 -28.40
N ALA A 81 -9.85 -19.85 -28.57
CA ALA A 81 -10.83 -19.76 -27.49
C ALA A 81 -10.44 -20.64 -26.28
N GLY A 82 -9.78 -21.78 -26.54
CA GLY A 82 -9.20 -22.64 -25.49
C GLY A 82 -8.14 -21.92 -24.67
N ASP A 83 -7.14 -21.32 -25.32
CA ASP A 83 -6.09 -20.57 -24.64
C ASP A 83 -6.65 -19.40 -23.82
N LEU A 84 -7.67 -18.70 -24.33
CA LEU A 84 -8.31 -17.60 -23.60
C LEU A 84 -9.06 -18.12 -22.36
N GLN A 85 -9.69 -19.29 -22.46
CA GLN A 85 -10.37 -19.93 -21.34
C GLN A 85 -9.39 -20.41 -20.28
N GLU A 86 -8.29 -21.05 -20.67
CA GLU A 86 -7.21 -21.44 -19.75
C GLU A 86 -6.68 -20.23 -18.98
N ARG A 87 -6.59 -19.09 -19.67
CA ARG A 87 -6.17 -17.83 -19.07
C ARG A 87 -7.13 -17.35 -17.98
N LYS A 88 -8.43 -17.36 -18.26
CA LYS A 88 -9.46 -17.00 -17.26
C LYS A 88 -9.40 -17.91 -16.04
N VAL A 89 -9.32 -19.22 -16.27
CA VAL A 89 -9.26 -20.23 -15.20
C VAL A 89 -8.03 -20.06 -14.32
N PHE A 90 -6.87 -19.71 -14.89
CA PHE A 90 -5.67 -19.42 -14.11
C PHE A 90 -5.86 -18.24 -13.17
N VAL A 91 -6.37 -17.11 -13.69
CA VAL A 91 -6.58 -15.90 -12.90
C VAL A 91 -7.59 -16.16 -11.78
N GLU A 92 -8.69 -16.84 -12.09
CA GLU A 92 -9.69 -17.26 -11.11
C GLU A 92 -9.07 -18.09 -9.98
N ARG A 93 -8.27 -19.13 -10.32
CA ARG A 93 -7.57 -19.96 -9.32
C ARG A 93 -6.59 -19.18 -8.46
N MET A 94 -5.88 -18.21 -9.03
CA MET A 94 -4.95 -17.37 -8.27
C MET A 94 -5.71 -16.44 -7.33
N ARG A 95 -6.84 -15.86 -7.77
CA ARG A 95 -7.73 -15.05 -6.92
C ARG A 95 -8.30 -15.86 -5.77
N GLU A 96 -8.80 -17.06 -6.03
CA GLU A 96 -9.31 -17.96 -4.98
C GLU A 96 -8.25 -18.24 -3.92
N ALA A 97 -7.02 -18.55 -4.33
CA ALA A 97 -5.92 -18.80 -3.40
C ALA A 97 -5.55 -17.56 -2.56
N VAL A 98 -5.52 -16.38 -3.17
CA VAL A 98 -5.27 -15.11 -2.47
C VAL A 98 -6.40 -14.81 -1.48
N GLN A 99 -7.65 -14.99 -1.91
CA GLN A 99 -8.83 -14.75 -1.08
C GLN A 99 -8.88 -15.69 0.13
N GLU A 100 -8.59 -16.98 -0.06
CA GLU A 100 -8.50 -17.96 1.03
C GLU A 100 -7.53 -17.50 2.13
N MET A 101 -6.32 -17.07 1.74
CA MET A 101 -5.33 -16.57 2.69
C MET A 101 -5.81 -15.29 3.39
N LYS A 102 -6.40 -14.34 2.65
CA LYS A 102 -6.93 -13.09 3.22
C LYS A 102 -8.06 -13.35 4.22
N ASP A 103 -8.99 -14.23 3.89
CA ASP A 103 -10.13 -14.58 4.73
C ASP A 103 -9.68 -15.18 6.06
N HIS A 104 -8.66 -16.05 6.02
CA HIS A 104 -8.10 -16.61 7.24
C HIS A 104 -7.39 -15.54 8.09
N MET A 105 -6.66 -14.61 7.47
CA MET A 105 -6.01 -13.50 8.18
C MET A 105 -6.96 -12.53 8.87
N VAL A 106 -8.18 -12.37 8.35
CA VAL A 106 -9.22 -11.55 8.97
C VAL A 106 -10.23 -12.36 9.78
N SER A 107 -10.02 -13.67 9.89
CA SER A 107 -10.92 -14.54 10.64
C SER A 107 -10.98 -14.12 12.11
N PRO A 108 -12.15 -14.20 12.77
CA PRO A 108 -12.28 -13.82 14.18
C PRO A 108 -11.30 -14.55 15.10
N ALA A 109 -10.94 -15.79 14.77
CA ALA A 109 -9.97 -16.59 15.53
C ALA A 109 -8.54 -16.01 15.43
N ALA A 110 -8.09 -15.65 14.22
CA ALA A 110 -6.78 -15.05 14.00
C ALA A 110 -6.69 -13.67 14.67
N VAL A 111 -7.72 -12.84 14.52
CA VAL A 111 -7.78 -11.51 15.14
C VAL A 111 -7.77 -11.61 16.66
N ALA A 112 -8.59 -12.49 17.26
CA ALA A 112 -8.62 -12.68 18.70
C ALA A 112 -7.27 -13.19 19.26
N PHE A 113 -6.57 -14.05 18.52
CA PHE A 113 -5.22 -14.48 18.89
C PHE A 113 -4.24 -13.31 18.88
N MET A 114 -4.23 -12.51 17.81
CA MET A 114 -3.37 -11.34 17.69
C MET A 114 -3.67 -10.30 18.79
N GLU A 115 -4.94 -10.05 19.11
CA GLU A 115 -5.34 -9.15 20.19
C GLU A 115 -4.91 -9.66 21.57
N ARG A 116 -5.09 -10.96 21.84
CA ARG A 116 -4.61 -11.58 23.08
C ARG A 116 -3.11 -11.44 23.20
N ASN A 117 -2.38 -11.74 22.11
CA ASN A 117 -0.94 -11.58 22.05
C ASN A 117 -0.59 -10.12 22.40
N ASN A 118 -1.21 -9.13 21.76
CA ASN A 118 -0.96 -7.70 22.03
C ASN A 118 -1.25 -7.30 23.50
N ARG A 119 -2.32 -7.81 24.10
CA ARG A 119 -2.66 -7.53 25.52
C ARG A 119 -1.65 -8.11 26.50
N GLU A 120 -1.10 -9.29 26.24
CA GLU A 120 -0.07 -9.89 27.10
C GLU A 120 1.24 -9.07 27.15
N MET A 121 1.50 -8.22 26.13
CA MET A 121 2.63 -7.28 26.10
C MET A 121 2.38 -6.06 26.99
N LEU A 122 1.19 -5.46 26.90
CA LEU A 122 0.81 -4.28 27.69
C LEU A 122 0.65 -4.59 29.19
N MET A 123 0.24 -5.82 29.51
CA MET A 123 0.00 -6.25 30.89
C MET A 123 1.16 -7.01 31.54
N GLY A 124 2.35 -7.01 30.92
CA GLY A 124 3.60 -7.62 31.39
C GLY A 124 3.46 -8.68 32.48
N LYS A 125 3.48 -9.97 32.10
CA LYS A 125 3.45 -11.18 32.96
C LYS A 125 2.92 -10.94 34.40
N PRO A 126 1.68 -11.34 34.75
CA PRO A 126 1.30 -11.38 36.15
C PRO A 126 2.20 -12.40 36.85
N THR A 127 3.09 -11.92 37.72
CA THR A 127 3.77 -12.80 38.67
C THR A 127 2.67 -13.48 39.48
N ALA A 128 2.70 -14.81 39.50
CA ALA A 128 1.76 -15.61 40.25
C ALA A 128 1.94 -15.30 41.76
N GLN A 129 1.16 -14.35 42.28
CA GLN A 129 1.03 -14.11 43.70
C GLN A 129 -0.43 -14.38 44.11
N LYS A 130 -0.57 -15.34 45.04
CA LYS A 130 -1.83 -15.69 45.72
C LYS A 130 -2.56 -14.44 46.23
N PRO A 131 -3.91 -14.44 46.29
CA PRO A 131 -4.63 -13.31 46.81
C PRO A 131 -4.53 -13.28 48.34
N SER A 132 -4.00 -12.19 48.88
CA SER A 132 -4.27 -11.74 50.26
C SER A 132 -5.04 -10.42 50.12
N SER A 133 -6.33 -10.48 50.44
CA SER A 133 -7.34 -9.50 49.97
C SER A 133 -7.32 -8.15 50.69
N ASP A 134 -6.60 -7.98 51.81
CA ASP A 134 -6.84 -6.83 52.69
C ASP A 134 -5.72 -5.78 52.72
N LEU A 135 -4.57 -6.02 52.07
CA LEU A 135 -3.45 -5.05 52.00
C LEU A 135 -3.22 -4.46 50.61
N LEU A 136 -3.90 -4.97 49.59
CA LEU A 136 -3.73 -4.53 48.20
C LEU A 136 -4.46 -3.23 47.89
N ASP A 137 -5.54 -2.90 48.61
CA ASP A 137 -6.37 -1.72 48.32
C ASP A 137 -5.59 -0.40 48.53
N ALA A 138 -4.86 -0.28 49.64
CA ALA A 138 -4.06 0.92 49.93
C ALA A 138 -2.84 1.08 49.01
N SER A 139 -2.22 -0.03 48.58
CA SER A 139 -1.07 -0.01 47.68
C SER A 139 -1.47 0.26 46.23
N VAL A 140 -2.57 -0.34 45.77
CA VAL A 140 -3.11 -0.15 44.41
C VAL A 140 -3.58 1.29 44.25
N VAL A 141 -4.28 1.88 45.23
CA VAL A 141 -4.69 3.30 45.16
C VAL A 141 -3.48 4.23 45.10
N SER A 142 -2.38 3.93 45.81
CA SER A 142 -1.14 4.72 45.77
C SER A 142 -0.40 4.61 44.42
N VAL A 143 -0.26 3.39 43.89
CA VAL A 143 0.38 3.15 42.59
C VAL A 143 -0.46 3.73 41.44
N THR A 144 -1.78 3.58 41.49
CA THR A 144 -2.69 4.18 40.51
C THR A 144 -2.64 5.71 40.57
N SER A 145 -2.58 6.31 41.76
CA SER A 145 -2.46 7.77 41.89
C SER A 145 -1.13 8.29 41.29
N ARG A 146 0.00 7.64 41.61
CA ARG A 146 1.30 8.00 41.05
C ARG A 146 1.36 7.82 39.53
N TYR A 147 0.75 6.76 39.01
CA TYR A 147 0.66 6.49 37.58
C TYR A 147 -0.19 7.54 36.86
N ILE A 148 -1.30 7.98 37.46
CA ILE A 148 -2.15 9.05 36.92
C ILE A 148 -1.40 10.37 36.88
N GLU A 149 -0.69 10.74 37.96
CA GLU A 149 0.14 11.96 38.00
C GLU A 149 1.25 11.93 36.94
N GLU A 150 1.93 10.81 36.76
CA GLU A 150 2.99 10.64 35.75
C GLU A 150 2.43 10.70 34.32
N GLN A 151 1.26 10.11 34.07
CA GLN A 151 0.57 10.22 32.78
C GLN A 151 0.12 11.66 32.50
N GLN A 152 -0.36 12.37 33.53
CA GLN A 152 -0.79 13.76 33.38
C GLN A 152 0.39 14.69 33.09
N ALA A 153 1.55 14.47 33.72
CA ALA A 153 2.79 15.17 33.41
C ALA A 153 3.31 14.84 32.01
N THR A 154 3.20 13.58 31.58
CA THR A 154 3.60 13.15 30.22
C THR A 154 2.70 13.79 29.15
N GLN A 155 1.39 13.83 29.37
CA GLN A 155 0.46 14.50 28.46
C GLN A 155 0.73 16.00 28.33
N GLN A 156 1.12 16.68 29.42
CA GLN A 156 1.54 18.09 29.36
C GLN A 156 2.79 18.27 28.51
N LEU A 157 3.81 17.40 28.67
CA LEU A 157 5.02 17.45 27.84
C LEU A 157 4.71 17.22 26.35
N ILE A 158 3.79 16.29 26.05
CA ILE A 158 3.35 16.00 24.68
C ILE A 158 2.61 17.21 24.09
N MET A 159 1.74 17.88 24.86
CA MET A 159 1.07 19.09 24.41
C MET A 159 2.05 20.23 24.12
N ASP A 160 3.03 20.47 25.01
CA ASP A 160 4.05 21.50 24.79
C ASP A 160 4.93 21.20 23.55
N GLN A 161 5.25 19.93 23.33
CA GLN A 161 6.04 19.51 22.18
C GLN A 161 5.25 19.65 20.87
N GLN A 162 3.94 19.37 20.89
CA GLN A 162 3.06 19.56 19.74
C GLN A 162 2.83 21.05 19.44
N ASP A 163 2.74 21.92 20.44
CA ASP A 163 2.64 23.38 20.24
C ASP A 163 3.91 23.95 19.58
N GLN A 164 5.11 23.46 19.96
CA GLN A 164 6.34 23.80 19.24
C GLN A 164 6.32 23.34 17.77
N GLN A 165 5.75 22.16 17.49
CA GLN A 165 5.61 21.70 16.10
C GLN A 165 4.60 22.54 15.32
N LEU A 166 3.52 23.02 15.94
CA LEU A 166 2.57 23.93 15.29
C LEU A 166 3.20 25.29 14.95
N GLU A 167 4.09 25.81 15.79
CA GLU A 167 4.86 27.03 15.48
C GLU A 167 5.79 26.84 14.27
N MET A 168 6.50 25.70 14.20
CA MET A 168 7.34 25.35 13.06
C MET A 168 6.54 25.13 11.76
N VAL A 169 5.36 24.49 11.85
CA VAL A 169 4.45 24.30 10.70
C VAL A 169 3.87 25.63 10.22
N SER A 170 3.59 26.57 11.11
CA SER A 170 3.20 27.94 10.75
C SER A 170 4.31 28.66 9.96
N GLY A 171 5.58 28.41 10.30
CA GLY A 171 6.73 28.86 9.51
C GLY A 171 6.71 28.30 8.07
N SER A 172 6.45 27.00 7.93
CA SER A 172 6.34 26.32 6.63
C SER A 172 5.14 26.80 5.80
N ILE A 173 4.01 27.15 6.43
CA ILE A 173 2.86 27.80 5.78
C ILE A 173 3.25 29.15 5.17
N ARG A 174 4.11 29.94 5.84
CA ARG A 174 4.60 31.22 5.30
C ARG A 174 5.50 31.00 4.08
N VAL A 175 6.32 29.95 4.09
CA VAL A 175 7.16 29.56 2.94
C VAL A 175 6.29 29.08 1.78
N LEU A 176 5.30 28.21 2.02
CA LEU A 176 4.36 27.75 0.99
C LEU A 176 3.53 28.90 0.41
N LYS A 177 3.07 29.86 1.23
CA LYS A 177 2.39 31.07 0.75
C LYS A 177 3.29 31.91 -0.15
N HIS A 178 4.56 32.05 0.20
CA HIS A 178 5.54 32.76 -0.63
C HIS A 178 5.83 32.01 -1.94
N MET A 179 5.97 30.68 -1.90
CA MET A 179 6.14 29.85 -3.10
C MET A 179 4.91 29.89 -4.01
N SER A 180 3.71 29.78 -3.44
CA SER A 180 2.44 29.87 -4.19
C SER A 180 2.24 31.25 -4.81
N SER A 181 2.68 32.32 -4.14
CA SER A 181 2.61 33.68 -4.72
C SER A 181 3.54 33.81 -5.91
N ARG A 182 4.76 33.26 -5.82
CA ARG A 182 5.75 33.28 -6.91
C ARG A 182 5.34 32.41 -8.10
N VAL A 183 4.72 31.25 -7.84
CA VAL A 183 4.14 30.40 -8.89
C VAL A 183 2.93 31.08 -9.55
N GLY A 184 2.14 31.84 -8.78
CA GLY A 184 1.02 32.62 -9.32
C GLY A 184 1.48 33.72 -10.29
N GLU A 185 2.53 34.46 -9.93
CA GLU A 185 3.16 35.45 -10.81
C GLU A 185 3.76 34.81 -12.08
N GLU A 186 4.42 33.65 -11.95
CA GLU A 186 5.02 32.93 -13.08
C GLU A 186 3.97 32.29 -14.03
N LEU A 187 2.80 31.89 -13.50
CA LEU A 187 1.67 31.44 -14.31
C LEU A 187 0.98 32.60 -15.05
N ASP A 188 0.87 33.78 -14.44
CA ASP A 188 0.31 34.97 -15.10
C ASP A 188 1.25 35.47 -16.21
N GLU A 189 2.56 35.35 -16.04
CA GLU A 189 3.57 35.56 -17.09
C GLU A 189 3.48 34.53 -18.23
N GLN A 190 3.19 33.25 -17.92
CA GLN A 190 3.01 32.20 -18.94
C GLN A 190 1.67 32.28 -19.68
N ALA A 191 0.64 32.88 -19.09
CA ALA A 191 -0.65 33.16 -19.75
C ALA A 191 -0.50 34.17 -20.90
N CYS A 192 0.48 35.07 -20.84
CA CYS A 192 0.77 36.02 -21.92
C CYS A 192 1.29 35.34 -23.22
N TRP A 193 1.83 34.11 -23.14
CA TRP A 193 2.44 33.42 -24.29
C TRP A 193 1.47 32.53 -25.09
N THR A 194 0.22 32.40 -24.67
CA THR A 194 -0.77 31.53 -25.34
C THR A 194 -1.86 32.31 -26.08
N PRO A 195 -1.50 33.05 -27.16
CA PRO A 195 -2.38 33.06 -28.33
C PRO A 195 -1.66 33.02 -29.70
N LEU A 196 -0.56 32.27 -29.85
CA LEU A 196 0.11 32.13 -31.17
C LEU A 196 0.23 30.71 -31.73
N LEU A 197 -0.12 29.67 -30.98
CA LEU A 197 -0.02 28.27 -31.46
C LEU A 197 -1.27 27.71 -32.13
N MET A 198 -2.34 28.50 -32.34
CA MET A 198 -3.56 28.05 -33.02
C MET A 198 -3.75 28.59 -34.46
N ARG A 199 -2.71 29.16 -35.10
CA ARG A 199 -2.82 29.70 -36.48
C ARG A 199 -2.17 28.85 -37.59
N TRP A 200 -1.83 27.58 -37.38
CA TRP A 200 -1.08 26.81 -38.39
C TRP A 200 -1.65 25.41 -38.74
N THR A 201 -2.93 25.14 -38.49
CA THR A 201 -3.55 23.85 -38.88
C THR A 201 -4.82 24.04 -39.71
N THR A 202 -4.66 24.52 -40.94
CA THR A 202 -5.59 24.24 -42.04
C THR A 202 -4.79 23.75 -43.26
N PRO A 203 -5.01 22.52 -43.75
CA PRO A 203 -4.35 22.03 -44.96
C PRO A 203 -4.96 22.67 -46.20
N ASN A 204 -4.16 23.28 -47.07
CA ASN A 204 -4.57 23.73 -48.40
C ASN A 204 -4.04 22.73 -49.45
N PRO A 205 -4.88 22.10 -50.30
CA PRO A 205 -4.43 21.14 -51.30
C PRO A 205 -3.98 21.87 -52.57
N GLY A 206 -2.69 22.13 -52.66
CA GLY A 206 -2.05 22.65 -53.87
C GLY A 206 -0.56 22.77 -53.65
N TRP A 207 0.22 22.56 -54.70
CA TRP A 207 1.69 22.63 -54.76
C TRP A 207 2.41 21.31 -54.49
N MET A 208 2.43 20.48 -55.55
CA MET A 208 3.62 19.72 -55.91
C MET A 208 4.81 20.68 -56.06
N GLY A 209 5.98 20.25 -55.58
CA GLY A 209 7.25 20.69 -56.13
C GLY A 209 8.21 21.33 -55.13
N PHE A 210 9.46 20.85 -55.21
CA PHE A 210 10.70 21.43 -54.74
C PHE A 210 11.20 21.11 -53.31
N SER A 211 12.27 20.31 -53.31
CA SER A 211 13.42 20.30 -52.40
C SER A 211 13.64 21.61 -51.64
N GLU A 212 13.80 21.53 -50.31
CA GLU A 212 15.04 21.92 -49.60
C GLU A 212 14.89 21.87 -48.05
N ARG A 213 15.88 21.24 -47.41
CA ARG A 213 16.53 21.60 -46.12
C ARG A 213 15.65 21.86 -44.87
N TRP A 214 15.63 20.89 -43.96
CA TRP A 214 15.21 21.08 -42.56
C TRP A 214 16.34 21.66 -41.68
N PRO A 215 16.09 22.64 -40.81
CA PRO A 215 17.08 23.12 -39.84
C PRO A 215 17.17 22.18 -38.62
N LYS A 216 18.40 21.96 -38.12
CA LYS A 216 18.68 21.18 -36.91
C LYS A 216 18.37 22.01 -35.65
N CYS A 217 17.81 21.35 -34.64
CA CYS A 217 17.64 21.93 -33.30
C CYS A 217 19.00 22.00 -32.56
N PRO A 218 19.29 23.07 -31.80
CA PRO A 218 20.47 23.12 -30.95
C PRO A 218 20.26 22.32 -29.65
N ILE A 219 21.37 21.82 -29.10
CA ILE A 219 21.49 21.11 -27.82
C ILE A 219 21.42 22.12 -26.67
#